data_AF-A0A4Q3TJT8-F1
#
_entry.id   AF-A0A4Q3TJT8-F1
#
_cell.length_a   1.000
_cell.length_b   1.000
_cell.length_c   1.000
_cell.angle_alpha   90.00
_cell.angle_beta   90.00
_cell.angle_gamma   90.00
#
_symmetry.space_group_name_H-M   'P 1'
#
loop_
_entity.id
_entity.type
_entity.pdbx_description
1 polymer ?
#
loop_
_entity_poly.entity_id
_entity_poly.type
_entity_poly.pdbx_seq_one_letter_code
_entity_poly.pdbx_strand_id
1 'polypeptide(L)'
;LVQILTEPKNAMVKQYAKLLAMEGVDLEVRPNALKAIARKALQRKTGARGLRSILEQSLIDTMFELPNASNVDKVVVDESTIDENKPPLLVYREAAKKA
;
A
#
# COMPACT_ATOMS: atom_id res chain seq x y z
N LEU A 1 3.86 12.65 -11.24
CA LEU A 1 2.92 12.11 -10.22
C LEU A 1 3.50 10.94 -9.46
N VAL A 2 4.00 9.89 -10.12
CA VAL A 2 4.66 8.75 -9.43
C VAL A 2 5.82 9.19 -8.52
N GLN A 3 6.63 10.14 -8.97
CA GLN A 3 7.71 10.71 -8.16
C GLN A 3 7.21 11.34 -6.85
N ILE A 4 6.04 11.98 -6.85
CA ILE A 4 5.44 12.58 -5.64
C ILE A 4 5.10 11.50 -4.60
N LEU A 5 4.74 10.29 -5.05
CA LEU A 5 4.44 9.16 -4.18
C LEU A 5 5.70 8.55 -3.53
N THR A 6 6.89 8.75 -4.10
CA THR A 6 8.08 7.95 -3.78
C THR A 6 9.35 8.77 -3.45
N GLU A 7 9.64 9.86 -4.16
CA GLU A 7 10.91 10.58 -4.04
C GLU A 7 10.99 11.51 -2.81
N PRO A 8 10.01 12.39 -2.53
CA PRO A 8 10.09 13.31 -1.40
C PRO A 8 10.41 12.60 -0.07
N LYS A 9 11.08 13.29 0.84
CA LYS A 9 11.35 12.77 2.20
C LYS A 9 10.04 12.37 2.89
N ASN A 10 8.99 13.15 2.69
CA ASN A 10 7.67 12.94 3.27
C ASN A 10 6.67 12.33 2.27
N ALA A 11 7.15 11.55 1.30
CA ALA A 11 6.30 10.94 0.29
C ALA A 11 5.27 9.97 0.90
N MET A 12 4.08 9.89 0.31
CA MET A 12 2.94 9.14 0.87
C MET A 12 3.28 7.66 1.10
N VAL A 13 3.97 7.00 0.17
CA VAL A 13 4.36 5.59 0.31
C VAL A 13 5.25 5.39 1.53
N LYS A 14 6.19 6.31 1.78
CA LYS A 14 7.07 6.26 2.96
C LYS A 14 6.30 6.47 4.27
N GLN A 15 5.28 7.32 4.25
CA GLN A 15 4.43 7.56 5.42
C GLN A 15 3.65 6.29 5.81
N TYR A 16 2.98 5.66 4.83
CA TYR A 16 2.24 4.41 5.08
C TYR A 16 3.18 3.25 5.38
N ALA A 17 4.33 3.14 4.73
CA ALA A 17 5.32 2.13 5.06
C ALA A 17 5.79 2.25 6.52
N LYS A 18 6.03 3.48 7.00
CA LYS A 18 6.38 3.70 8.40
C LYS A 18 5.22 3.35 9.35
N LEU A 19 3.98 3.62 8.97
CA LEU A 19 2.81 3.29 9.76
C LEU A 19 2.65 1.77 9.91
N LEU A 20 2.72 1.01 8.82
CA LEU A 20 2.65 -0.45 8.86
C LEU A 20 3.85 -1.07 9.58
N ALA A 21 5.03 -0.45 9.49
CA ALA A 21 6.22 -0.89 10.22
C ALA A 21 6.05 -0.80 11.74
N MET A 22 5.16 0.07 12.26
CA MET A 22 4.84 0.12 13.69
C MET A 22 4.13 -1.15 14.17
N GLU A 23 3.43 -1.85 13.26
CA GLU A 23 2.80 -3.15 13.48
C GLU A 23 3.73 -4.32 13.11
N GLY A 24 4.99 -4.04 12.78
CA GLY A 24 5.98 -5.05 12.37
C GLY A 24 5.74 -5.63 10.98
N VAL A 25 5.05 -4.89 10.10
CA VAL A 25 4.70 -5.30 8.73
C VAL A 25 5.31 -4.35 7.70
N ASP A 26 5.93 -4.91 6.65
CA ASP A 26 6.49 -4.14 5.54
C ASP A 26 5.41 -3.76 4.52
N LEU A 27 5.54 -2.57 3.90
CA LEU A 27 4.71 -2.17 2.77
C LEU A 27 5.51 -2.18 1.46
N GLU A 28 5.03 -2.92 0.47
CA GLU A 28 5.58 -2.93 -0.88
C GLU A 28 4.52 -2.43 -1.88
N VAL A 29 4.76 -1.27 -2.48
CA VAL A 29 3.90 -0.76 -3.57
C VAL A 29 4.60 -1.00 -4.89
N ARG A 30 4.04 -1.91 -5.70
CA ARG A 30 4.67 -2.28 -6.97
C ARG A 30 4.67 -1.13 -7.98
N PRO A 31 5.64 -1.09 -8.92
CA PRO A 31 5.71 -0.02 -9.92
C PRO A 31 4.44 0.15 -10.77
N ASN A 32 3.71 -0.94 -11.05
CA ASN A 32 2.44 -0.90 -11.76
C ASN A 32 1.33 -0.26 -10.90
N ALA A 33 1.26 -0.57 -9.60
CA ALA A 33 0.35 0.09 -8.67
C ALA A 33 0.60 1.61 -8.61
N LEU A 34 1.86 2.04 -8.53
CA LEU A 34 2.22 3.47 -8.53
C LEU A 34 1.71 4.19 -9.79
N LYS A 35 1.86 3.55 -10.95
CA LYS A 35 1.35 4.06 -12.23
C LYS A 35 -0.17 4.10 -12.24
N ALA A 36 -0.84 3.07 -11.73
CA ALA A 36 -2.29 3.01 -11.63
C ALA A 36 -2.86 4.12 -10.73
N ILE A 37 -2.24 4.37 -9.57
CA ILE A 37 -2.62 5.47 -8.66
C ILE A 37 -2.51 6.81 -9.38
N ALA A 38 -1.39 7.05 -10.08
CA ALA A 38 -1.19 8.29 -10.82
C ALA A 38 -2.22 8.47 -11.95
N ARG A 39 -2.51 7.40 -12.71
CA ARG A 39 -3.52 7.39 -13.79
C ARG A 39 -4.92 7.68 -13.23
N LYS A 40 -5.32 7.01 -12.15
CA LYS A 40 -6.63 7.17 -11.51
C LYS A 40 -6.79 8.58 -10.91
N ALA A 41 -5.73 9.17 -10.37
CA ALA A 41 -5.74 10.56 -9.90
C ALA A 41 -5.94 11.59 -11.03
N LEU A 42 -5.33 11.34 -12.19
CA LEU A 42 -5.53 12.16 -13.40
C LEU A 42 -6.97 12.05 -13.92
N GLN A 43 -7.50 10.83 -14.02
CA GLN A 43 -8.88 10.58 -14.45
C GLN A 43 -9.90 11.28 -13.54
N ARG A 44 -9.65 11.28 -12.22
CA ARG A 44 -10.49 11.97 -11.23
C ARG A 44 -10.34 13.50 -11.25
N LYS A 45 -9.45 14.06 -12.08
CA LYS A 45 -9.15 15.51 -12.16
C LYS A 45 -8.74 16.13 -10.81
N THR A 46 -8.18 15.33 -9.91
CA THR A 46 -7.75 15.76 -8.57
C THR A 46 -6.25 16.01 -8.47
N GLY A 47 -5.47 15.56 -9.46
CA GLY A 47 -4.02 15.75 -9.50
C GLY A 47 -3.32 15.16 -8.27
N ALA A 48 -2.35 15.89 -7.72
CA ALA A 48 -1.59 15.41 -6.56
C ALA A 48 -2.44 15.18 -5.29
N ARG A 49 -3.56 15.91 -5.13
CA ARG A 49 -4.46 15.74 -3.97
C ARG A 49 -5.14 14.37 -3.98
N GLY A 50 -5.45 13.83 -5.17
CA GLY A 50 -6.09 12.52 -5.31
C GLY A 50 -5.18 11.34 -5.01
N LEU A 51 -3.86 11.53 -5.03
CA LEU A 51 -2.89 10.46 -4.79
C LEU A 51 -3.06 9.84 -3.39
N ARG A 52 -3.26 10.69 -2.38
CA ARG A 52 -3.45 10.26 -0.99
C ARG A 52 -4.71 9.44 -0.83
N SER A 53 -5.85 9.96 -1.28
CA SER A 53 -7.13 9.28 -1.08
C SER A 53 -7.22 7.93 -1.80
N ILE A 54 -6.58 7.80 -2.96
CA ILE A 54 -6.54 6.51 -3.69
C ILE A 54 -5.70 5.49 -2.91
N LEU A 55 -4.51 5.88 -2.43
CA LEU A 55 -3.64 4.97 -1.66
C LEU A 55 -4.27 4.60 -0.31
N GLU A 56 -4.87 5.58 0.38
CA GLU A 56 -5.56 5.38 1.65
C GLU A 56 -6.71 4.39 1.51
N GLN A 57 -7.56 4.57 0.49
CA GLN A 57 -8.67 3.66 0.22
C GLN A 57 -8.20 2.22 -0.04
N SER A 58 -7.04 2.05 -0.69
CA SER A 58 -6.49 0.71 -0.95
C SER A 58 -5.91 0.01 0.27
N LEU A 59 -5.67 0.74 1.37
CA LEU A 59 -5.01 0.23 2.57
C LEU A 59 -5.91 0.23 3.79
N ILE A 60 -7.01 0.99 3.81
CA ILE A 60 -7.81 1.23 5.02
C ILE A 60 -8.35 -0.06 5.66
N ASP A 61 -8.89 -0.97 4.85
CA ASP A 61 -9.43 -2.23 5.33
C ASP A 61 -8.31 -3.14 5.85
N THR A 62 -7.19 -3.23 5.10
CA THR A 62 -6.01 -3.98 5.54
C THR A 62 -5.44 -3.46 6.85
N MET A 63 -5.35 -2.14 7.02
CA MET A 63 -4.87 -1.52 8.27
C MET A 63 -5.83 -1.75 9.44
N PHE A 64 -7.12 -1.86 9.18
CA PHE A 64 -8.11 -2.20 10.21
C PHE A 64 -8.01 -3.67 10.64
N GLU A 65 -7.76 -4.58 9.70
CA GLU A 65 -7.63 -6.01 9.98
C GLU A 65 -6.26 -6.40 10.54
N LEU A 66 -5.21 -5.66 10.19
CA LEU A 66 -3.81 -5.95 10.53
C LEU A 66 -3.57 -6.27 12.01
N PRO A 67 -4.11 -5.50 12.98
CA PRO A 67 -3.88 -5.77 14.41
C PRO A 67 -4.43 -7.12 14.88
N ASN A 68 -5.42 -7.67 14.16
CA ASN A 68 -6.01 -8.97 14.44
C ASN A 68 -5.36 -10.09 13.60
N ALA A 69 -4.59 -9.74 12.58
CA ALA A 69 -3.92 -10.69 11.70
C ALA A 69 -2.61 -11.16 12.34
N SER A 70 -2.46 -12.47 12.50
CA SER A 70 -1.21 -13.04 13.02
C SER A 70 -0.22 -13.33 11.89
N ASN A 71 1.07 -13.13 12.17
CA ASN A 71 2.19 -13.51 11.30
C ASN A 71 2.24 -12.83 9.92
N VAL A 72 1.58 -11.70 9.72
CA VAL A 72 1.77 -10.91 8.49
C VAL A 72 3.18 -10.33 8.51
N ASP A 73 3.93 -10.56 7.44
CA ASP A 73 5.28 -10.02 7.23
C ASP A 73 5.25 -8.79 6.34
N LYS A 74 4.45 -8.83 5.28
CA LYS A 74 4.43 -7.80 4.24
C LYS A 74 3.05 -7.65 3.61
N VAL A 75 2.66 -6.41 3.35
CA VAL A 75 1.52 -6.02 2.51
C VAL A 75 2.04 -5.59 1.14
N VAL A 76 1.52 -6.22 0.08
CA VAL A 76 1.90 -5.92 -1.31
C VAL A 76 0.71 -5.32 -2.05
N VAL A 77 0.88 -4.09 -2.53
CA VAL A 77 -0.10 -3.38 -3.34
C VAL A 77 0.28 -3.50 -4.81
N ASP A 78 -0.63 -4.04 -5.63
CA ASP A 78 -0.46 -4.18 -7.07
C ASP A 78 -1.50 -3.35 -7.86
N GLU A 79 -1.46 -3.43 -9.19
CA GLU A 79 -2.38 -2.69 -10.06
C GLU A 79 -3.85 -3.10 -9.85
N SER A 80 -4.12 -4.38 -9.56
CA SER A 80 -5.48 -4.88 -9.33
C SER A 80 -6.08 -4.34 -8.04
N THR A 81 -5.26 -4.14 -7.00
CA THR A 81 -5.66 -3.46 -5.77
C THR A 81 -6.18 -2.05 -6.07
N ILE A 82 -5.55 -1.36 -7.02
CA ILE A 82 -5.88 0.03 -7.34
C ILE A 82 -7.04 0.15 -8.32
N ASP A 83 -7.04 -0.63 -9.40
CA ASP A 83 -8.03 -0.50 -10.47
C ASP A 83 -9.33 -1.23 -10.15
N GLU A 84 -9.24 -2.42 -9.55
CA GLU A 84 -10.39 -3.28 -9.25
C GLU A 84 -10.86 -3.16 -7.79
N ASN A 85 -10.17 -2.37 -6.96
CA ASN A 85 -10.38 -2.27 -5.51
C ASN A 85 -10.34 -3.64 -4.80
N LYS A 86 -9.53 -4.57 -5.30
CA LYS A 86 -9.24 -5.84 -4.62
C LYS A 86 -8.41 -5.57 -3.36
N PRO A 87 -8.49 -6.43 -2.33
CA PRO A 87 -7.62 -6.32 -1.17
C PRO A 87 -6.14 -6.49 -1.59
N PRO A 88 -5.20 -5.80 -0.93
CA PRO A 88 -3.76 -6.05 -1.07
C PRO A 88 -3.40 -7.51 -0.77
N LEU A 89 -2.29 -7.96 -1.35
CA LEU A 89 -1.76 -9.29 -1.05
C LEU A 89 -1.03 -9.27 0.29
N LEU A 90 -1.38 -10.20 1.18
CA LEU A 90 -0.70 -10.39 2.46
C LEU A 90 0.29 -11.53 2.34
N VAL A 91 1.55 -11.24 2.65
CA VAL A 91 2.62 -12.23 2.77
C VAL A 91 2.79 -12.54 4.24
N TYR A 92 2.70 -13.82 4.59
CA TYR A 92 2.84 -14.31 5.95
C TYR A 92 4.24 -14.86 6.17
N ARG A 93 4.78 -14.69 7.37
CA ARG A 93 6.03 -15.36 7.79
C ARG A 93 5.79 -16.87 7.74
N GLU A 94 6.64 -17.60 7.03
CA GLU A 94 6.68 -19.05 7.21
C GLU A 94 7.05 -19.32 8.66
N ALA A 95 6.15 -19.98 9.41
CA ALA A 95 6.51 -20.55 10.69
C ALA A 95 7.62 -21.56 10.40
N ALA A 96 8.85 -21.27 10.83
CA ALA A 96 9.96 -22.20 10.73
C ALA A 96 9.46 -23.56 11.25
N LYS A 97 9.38 -24.55 10.35
CA LYS A 97 9.14 -25.94 10.74
C LYS A 97 10.21 -26.25 11.79
N LYS A 98 9.81 -26.34 13.06
CA LYS A 98 10.66 -26.94 14.09
C LYS A 98 10.89 -28.38 13.63
N ALA A 99 12.12 -28.64 13.18
CA ALA A 99 12.66 -29.98 12.99
C ALA A 99 12.81 -30.67 14.35
#